data_AF-A0A7C3DSI3-F1
#
_entry.id   AF-A0A7C3DSI3-F1
#
_cell.length_a   1.000
_cell.length_b   1.000
_cell.length_c   1.000
_cell.angle_alpha   90.00
_cell.angle_beta   90.00
_cell.angle_gamma   90.00
#
_symmetry.space_group_name_H-M   'P 1'
#
loop_
_entity.id
_entity.type
_entity.pdbx_description
1 polymer ?
#
loop_
_entity_poly.entity_id
_entity_poly.type
_entity_poly.pdbx_seq_one_letter_code
_entity_poly.pdbx_strand_id
1 'polypeptide(L)'
;MPRGLADTHRNRRNATLKIMRTRRRLIIGSAVFLVLALALWLARWRILAAAGHLLVDAEPAKRADLIFLLNGDLDTRPGAAAALWKQGLAPRIAIARAESSRAVQMGLVPNITDLALEMLRRDGVPREAIHEIPFPDGVTSTRDEAKAFRTWLRGNPASSVLVVTNAIHTRRARWIFRREFRGSDIRISFFAVPDRRYSVDRWWENEHGFLGVYNEYLKLVYYWLRY
;
A
#
# COMPACT_ATOMS: atom_id res chain seq x y z
N MET A 1 15.82 -36.12 -71.05
CA MET A 1 15.10 -35.91 -69.78
C MET A 1 15.48 -34.56 -69.17
N PRO A 2 14.54 -33.61 -68.97
CA PRO A 2 14.85 -32.33 -68.32
C PRO A 2 13.97 -32.08 -67.07
N ARG A 3 14.18 -32.82 -65.97
CA ARG A 3 13.46 -32.58 -64.69
C ARG A 3 14.21 -31.64 -63.73
N GLY A 4 15.55 -31.69 -63.66
CA GLY A 4 16.34 -30.96 -62.65
C GLY A 4 16.39 -29.42 -62.75
N LEU A 5 16.23 -28.85 -63.95
CA LEU A 5 16.28 -27.38 -64.15
C LEU A 5 14.99 -26.67 -63.68
N ALA A 6 13.84 -27.36 -63.71
CA ALA A 6 12.58 -26.80 -63.21
C ALA A 6 12.55 -26.74 -61.67
N ASP A 7 12.99 -27.82 -61.00
CA ASP A 7 12.99 -27.90 -59.54
C ASP A 7 13.98 -26.93 -58.89
N THR A 8 15.15 -26.68 -59.50
CA THR A 8 16.12 -25.71 -58.99
C THR A 8 15.59 -24.27 -59.02
N HIS A 9 14.90 -23.86 -60.09
CA HIS A 9 14.21 -22.56 -60.14
C HIS A 9 13.03 -22.47 -59.15
N ARG A 10 12.27 -23.55 -58.98
CA ARG A 10 11.15 -23.62 -58.03
C ARG A 10 11.64 -23.51 -56.58
N ASN A 11 12.73 -24.19 -56.24
CA ASN A 11 13.33 -24.16 -54.90
C ASN A 11 13.92 -22.78 -54.57
N ARG A 12 14.60 -22.13 -55.52
CA ARG A 12 15.06 -20.73 -55.37
C ARG A 12 13.89 -19.77 -55.13
N ARG A 13 12.81 -19.83 -55.93
CA ARG A 13 11.60 -18.99 -55.71
C ARG A 13 10.98 -19.23 -54.33
N ASN A 14 10.87 -20.47 -53.88
CA ASN A 14 10.34 -20.81 -52.56
C ASN A 14 11.23 -20.27 -51.43
N ALA A 15 12.56 -20.33 -51.56
CA ALA A 15 13.49 -19.74 -50.61
C ALA A 15 13.36 -18.20 -50.54
N THR A 16 13.30 -17.52 -51.69
CA THR A 16 13.09 -16.05 -51.76
C THR A 16 11.76 -15.65 -51.11
N LEU A 17 10.66 -16.36 -51.42
CA LEU A 17 9.36 -16.11 -50.80
C LEU A 17 9.37 -16.35 -49.29
N LYS A 18 10.10 -17.36 -48.79
CA LYS A 18 10.28 -17.62 -47.36
C LYS A 18 11.06 -16.48 -46.69
N ILE A 19 12.15 -16.01 -47.29
CA ILE A 19 12.94 -14.87 -46.81
C ILE A 19 12.10 -13.58 -46.78
N MET A 20 11.34 -13.29 -47.84
CA MET A 20 10.44 -12.12 -47.91
C MET A 20 9.32 -12.20 -46.86
N ARG A 21 8.74 -13.38 -46.62
CA ARG A 21 7.75 -13.60 -45.55
C ARG A 21 8.34 -13.40 -44.15
N THR A 22 9.55 -13.91 -43.89
CA THR A 22 10.25 -13.68 -42.61
C THR A 22 10.62 -12.21 -42.41
N ARG A 23 11.19 -11.54 -43.43
CA ARG A 23 11.47 -10.10 -43.38
C ARG A 23 10.20 -9.28 -43.15
N ARG A 24 9.09 -9.58 -43.84
CA ARG A 24 7.79 -8.92 -43.61
C ARG A 24 7.27 -9.13 -42.19
N ARG A 25 7.39 -10.34 -41.63
CA ARG A 25 7.03 -10.63 -40.23
C ARG A 25 7.89 -9.86 -39.24
N LEU A 26 9.20 -9.76 -39.48
CA LEU A 26 10.11 -8.96 -38.65
C LEU A 26 9.77 -7.47 -38.72
N ILE A 27 9.55 -6.91 -39.91
CA ILE A 27 9.15 -5.50 -40.09
C ILE A 27 7.81 -5.21 -39.37
N ILE A 28 6.81 -6.08 -39.52
CA ILE A 28 5.53 -5.95 -38.79
C ILE A 28 5.75 -6.06 -37.28
N GLY A 29 6.57 -7.00 -36.81
CA GLY A 29 6.90 -7.17 -35.39
C GLY A 29 7.60 -5.94 -34.80
N SER A 30 8.59 -5.39 -35.50
CA SER A 30 9.28 -4.15 -35.11
C SER A 30 8.34 -2.93 -35.14
N ALA A 31 7.47 -2.81 -36.14
CA ALA A 31 6.48 -1.74 -36.20
C ALA A 31 5.47 -1.82 -35.04
N VAL A 32 4.96 -3.03 -34.74
CA VAL A 32 4.08 -3.27 -33.59
C VAL A 32 4.80 -2.96 -32.28
N PHE A 33 6.05 -3.39 -32.12
CA PHE A 33 6.87 -3.08 -30.95
C PHE A 33 7.07 -1.56 -30.76
N LEU A 34 7.39 -0.82 -31.84
CA LEU A 34 7.55 0.64 -31.80
C LEU A 34 6.24 1.35 -31.45
N VAL A 35 5.10 0.91 -32.01
CA VAL A 35 3.78 1.46 -31.67
C VAL A 35 3.43 1.19 -30.20
N LEU A 36 3.70 -0.01 -29.69
CA LEU A 36 3.50 -0.35 -28.28
C LEU A 36 4.42 0.45 -27.35
N ALA A 37 5.70 0.59 -27.69
CA ALA A 37 6.67 1.38 -26.93
C ALA A 37 6.29 2.87 -26.89
N LEU A 38 5.85 3.44 -28.02
CA LEU A 38 5.35 4.81 -28.09
C LEU A 38 4.06 4.98 -27.27
N ALA A 39 3.11 4.04 -27.35
CA ALA A 39 1.88 4.06 -26.57
C ALA A 39 2.16 3.99 -25.05
N LEU A 40 3.07 3.11 -24.63
CA LEU A 40 3.53 3.02 -23.23
C LEU A 40 4.24 4.30 -22.79
N TRP A 41 5.09 4.90 -23.63
CA TRP A 41 5.76 6.16 -23.32
C TRP A 41 4.76 7.31 -23.17
N LEU A 42 3.79 7.45 -24.08
CA LEU A 42 2.72 8.46 -23.99
C LEU A 42 1.81 8.23 -22.76
N ALA A 43 1.51 6.98 -22.43
CA ALA A 43 0.66 6.63 -21.29
C ALA A 43 1.40 6.60 -19.93
N ARG A 44 2.75 6.74 -19.90
CA ARG A 44 3.59 6.45 -18.73
C ARG A 44 3.10 7.08 -17.43
N TRP A 45 2.74 8.36 -17.45
CA TRP A 45 2.26 9.08 -16.26
C TRP A 45 0.90 8.56 -15.77
N ARG A 46 0.00 8.17 -16.68
CA ARG A 46 -1.28 7.54 -16.33
C ARG A 46 -1.09 6.15 -15.75
N ILE A 47 -0.14 5.37 -16.28
CA ILE A 47 0.22 4.04 -15.78
C ILE A 47 0.82 4.15 -14.37
N LEU A 48 1.76 5.08 -14.16
CA LEU A 48 2.37 5.31 -12.86
C LEU A 48 1.36 5.84 -11.84
N ALA A 49 0.52 6.82 -12.19
CA ALA A 49 -0.57 7.26 -11.31
C ALA A 49 -1.53 6.11 -10.96
N ALA A 50 -1.91 5.28 -11.94
CA ALA A 50 -2.73 4.10 -11.70
C ALA A 50 -2.04 3.06 -10.79
N ALA A 51 -0.70 2.94 -10.83
CA ALA A 51 0.06 2.13 -9.87
C ALA A 51 0.04 2.75 -8.45
N GLY A 52 0.05 4.08 -8.34
CA GLY A 52 -0.11 4.79 -7.06
C GLY A 52 -1.51 4.71 -6.47
N HIS A 53 -2.56 4.58 -7.30
CA HIS A 53 -3.97 4.37 -6.90
C HIS A 53 -4.36 2.89 -6.78
N LEU A 54 -3.55 1.98 -7.33
CA LEU A 54 -3.26 0.72 -6.64
C LEU A 54 -2.63 1.04 -5.27
N LEU A 55 -2.50 0.10 -4.34
CA LEU A 55 -2.08 0.38 -2.95
C LEU A 55 -3.05 1.25 -2.10
N VAL A 56 -3.81 2.19 -2.69
CA VAL A 56 -4.88 2.94 -2.02
C VAL A 56 -6.19 2.14 -2.02
N ASP A 57 -6.63 1.73 -0.84
CA ASP A 57 -7.78 0.85 -0.61
C ASP A 57 -8.58 1.35 0.59
N ALA A 58 -8.98 2.62 0.49
CA ALA A 58 -9.70 3.36 1.51
C ALA A 58 -11.12 3.67 1.04
N GLU A 59 -12.00 3.92 2.01
CA GLU A 59 -13.36 4.39 1.80
C GLU A 59 -13.50 5.81 2.38
N PRO A 60 -14.52 6.58 1.97
CA PRO A 60 -14.90 7.78 2.70
C PRO A 60 -15.09 7.47 4.19
N ALA A 61 -14.58 8.34 5.06
CA ALA A 61 -14.66 8.13 6.49
C ALA A 61 -16.13 8.04 6.94
N LYS A 62 -16.46 6.97 7.65
CA LYS A 62 -17.79 6.70 8.22
C LYS A 62 -17.67 6.68 9.74
N ARG A 63 -18.79 6.88 10.43
CA ARG A 63 -18.85 6.70 11.88
C ARG A 63 -18.48 5.26 12.25
N ALA A 64 -17.70 5.11 13.31
CA ALA A 64 -17.22 3.87 13.88
C ALA A 64 -17.20 3.97 15.42
N ASP A 65 -17.18 2.83 16.11
CA ASP A 65 -17.14 2.79 17.58
C ASP A 65 -15.72 3.09 18.12
N LEU A 66 -14.72 3.05 17.24
CA LEU A 66 -13.30 3.21 17.53
C LEU A 66 -12.50 3.60 16.28
N ILE A 67 -11.56 4.54 16.43
CA ILE A 67 -10.45 4.74 15.48
C ILE A 67 -9.28 3.86 15.92
N PHE A 68 -8.70 3.08 15.00
CA PHE A 68 -7.42 2.41 15.24
C PHE A 68 -6.30 3.08 14.44
N LEU A 69 -5.38 3.74 15.13
CA LEU A 69 -4.27 4.48 14.56
C LEU A 69 -3.06 3.54 14.38
N LEU A 70 -2.65 3.28 13.14
CA LEU A 70 -1.45 2.48 12.86
C LEU A 70 -0.18 3.31 13.02
N ASN A 71 0.81 2.76 13.73
CA ASN A 71 2.14 3.35 13.93
C ASN A 71 2.88 3.56 12.61
N GLY A 72 3.72 4.60 12.57
CA GLY A 72 4.53 4.94 11.42
C GLY A 72 4.70 6.46 11.31
N ASP A 73 4.17 7.04 10.24
CA ASP A 73 4.37 8.45 9.90
C ASP A 73 3.68 9.41 10.91
N LEU A 74 4.50 10.07 11.73
CA LEU A 74 4.04 11.06 12.71
C LEU A 74 3.57 12.37 12.06
N ASP A 75 4.09 12.74 10.89
CA ASP A 75 3.79 14.03 10.22
C ASP A 75 2.31 14.13 9.77
N THR A 76 1.61 12.99 9.70
CA THR A 76 0.31 12.87 9.04
C THR A 76 -0.74 12.12 9.86
N ARG A 77 -0.42 10.94 10.42
CA ARG A 77 -1.45 10.04 10.97
C ARG A 77 -2.05 10.49 12.31
N PRO A 78 -1.29 10.97 13.31
CA PRO A 78 -1.86 11.42 14.58
C PRO A 78 -2.84 12.59 14.37
N GLY A 79 -2.43 13.62 13.62
CA GLY A 79 -3.29 14.76 13.32
C GLY A 79 -4.54 14.37 12.51
N ALA A 80 -4.44 13.41 11.59
CA ALA A 80 -5.60 12.87 10.89
C ALA A 80 -6.55 12.13 11.85
N ALA A 81 -6.04 11.29 12.76
CA ALA A 81 -6.87 10.59 13.76
C ALA A 81 -7.54 11.58 14.74
N ALA A 82 -6.83 12.62 15.19
CA ALA A 82 -7.41 13.68 16.00
C ALA A 82 -8.50 14.48 15.24
N ALA A 83 -8.30 14.77 13.95
CA ALA A 83 -9.30 15.43 13.13
C ALA A 83 -10.57 14.59 12.95
N LEU A 84 -10.42 13.28 12.71
CA LEU A 84 -11.56 12.34 12.62
C LEU A 84 -12.30 12.21 13.96
N TRP A 85 -11.59 12.21 15.09
CA TRP A 85 -12.19 12.24 16.42
C TRP A 85 -12.97 13.54 16.68
N LYS A 86 -12.39 14.70 16.35
CA LYS A 86 -13.07 16.03 16.44
C LYS A 86 -14.33 16.12 15.60
N GLN A 87 -14.37 15.43 14.45
CA GLN A 87 -15.55 15.33 13.59
C GLN A 87 -16.65 14.42 14.16
N GLY A 88 -16.43 13.79 15.33
CA GLY A 88 -17.37 12.86 15.94
C GLY A 88 -17.52 11.56 15.15
N LEU A 89 -16.47 11.13 14.44
CA LEU A 89 -16.49 9.87 13.68
C LEU A 89 -16.22 8.64 14.55
N ALA A 90 -15.51 8.78 15.67
CA ALA A 90 -15.48 7.78 16.72
C ALA A 90 -15.25 8.46 18.09
N PRO A 91 -15.79 7.92 19.19
CA PRO A 91 -15.59 8.50 20.53
C PRO A 91 -14.19 8.24 21.10
N ARG A 92 -13.47 7.24 20.56
CA ARG A 92 -12.21 6.72 21.09
C ARG A 92 -11.19 6.51 19.97
N ILE A 93 -9.91 6.60 20.31
CA ILE A 93 -8.75 6.26 19.48
C ILE A 93 -7.97 5.16 20.22
N ALA A 94 -7.50 4.13 19.50
CA ALA A 94 -6.57 3.15 20.03
C ALA A 94 -5.32 3.04 19.16
N ILE A 95 -4.16 2.80 19.78
CA ILE A 95 -2.85 2.63 19.13
C ILE A 95 -2.07 1.54 19.88
N ALA A 96 -1.35 0.66 19.16
CA ALA A 96 -0.52 -0.36 19.80
C ALA A 96 0.88 0.17 20.14
N ARG A 97 1.44 -0.24 21.29
CA ARG A 97 2.80 0.10 21.71
C ARG A 97 3.81 -0.48 20.73
N ALA A 98 4.52 0.37 20.00
CA ALA A 98 5.64 -0.04 19.15
C ALA A 98 6.83 -0.54 19.98
N GLU A 99 7.63 -1.45 19.41
CA GLU A 99 8.88 -1.91 20.04
C GLU A 99 9.78 -0.72 20.41
N SER A 100 10.34 -0.76 21.64
CA SER A 100 11.27 0.27 22.11
C SER A 100 12.68 -0.06 21.63
N SER A 101 13.22 0.76 20.72
CA SER A 101 14.62 0.65 20.28
C SER A 101 15.60 0.83 21.45
N ARG A 102 16.86 0.41 21.28
CA ARG A 102 17.92 0.60 22.29
C ARG A 102 18.04 2.06 22.79
N ALA A 103 17.85 3.05 21.91
CA ALA A 103 17.89 4.46 22.29
C ALA A 103 16.70 4.87 23.17
N VAL A 104 15.52 4.27 22.95
CA VAL A 104 14.33 4.43 23.81
C VAL A 104 14.57 3.79 25.18
N GLN A 105 15.12 2.57 25.20
CA GLN A 105 15.44 1.86 26.44
C GLN A 105 16.50 2.59 27.29
N MET A 106 17.39 3.36 26.66
CA MET A 106 18.37 4.23 27.31
C MET A 106 17.81 5.60 27.72
N GLY A 107 16.53 5.90 27.44
CA GLY A 107 15.91 7.20 27.75
C GLY A 107 16.42 8.37 26.89
N LEU A 108 17.12 8.11 25.79
CA LEU A 108 17.70 9.14 24.92
C LEU A 108 16.70 9.75 23.95
N VAL A 109 15.68 8.97 23.56
CA VAL A 109 14.57 9.39 22.70
C VAL A 109 13.26 8.74 23.17
N PRO A 110 12.10 9.39 23.00
CA PRO A 110 10.80 8.77 23.30
C PRO A 110 10.46 7.64 22.32
N ASN A 111 9.56 6.73 22.70
CA ASN A 111 8.99 5.77 21.75
C ASN A 111 8.12 6.51 20.73
N ILE A 112 8.01 5.98 19.51
CA ILE A 112 7.16 6.55 18.46
C ILE A 112 5.68 6.59 18.87
N THR A 113 5.24 5.64 19.70
CA THR A 113 3.90 5.63 20.31
C THR A 113 3.73 6.79 21.29
N ASP A 114 4.72 7.07 22.17
CA ASP A 114 4.67 8.19 23.12
C ASP A 114 4.52 9.53 22.39
N LEU A 115 5.27 9.71 21.28
CA LEU A 115 5.15 10.88 20.41
C LEU A 115 3.75 10.99 19.79
N ALA A 116 3.20 9.90 19.25
CA ALA A 116 1.86 9.91 18.68
C ALA A 116 0.77 10.23 19.72
N LEU A 117 0.88 9.69 20.94
CA LEU A 117 -0.03 9.95 22.06
C LEU A 117 0.02 11.43 22.48
N GLU A 118 1.22 12.02 22.58
CA GLU A 118 1.38 13.43 22.93
C GLU A 118 0.91 14.37 21.80
N MET A 119 1.10 13.99 20.52
CA MET A 119 0.51 14.72 19.40
C MET A 119 -1.03 14.73 19.46
N LEU A 120 -1.67 13.57 19.68
CA LEU A 120 -3.13 13.49 19.85
C LEU A 120 -3.62 14.39 21.01
N ARG A 121 -2.89 14.42 22.13
CA ARG A 121 -3.20 15.28 23.29
C ARG A 121 -3.07 16.77 22.97
N ARG A 122 -1.99 17.18 22.27
CA ARG A 122 -1.78 18.57 21.84
C ARG A 122 -2.79 19.00 20.78
N ASP A 123 -3.22 18.07 19.93
CA ASP A 123 -4.35 18.26 19.04
C ASP A 123 -5.70 18.27 19.79
N GLY A 124 -5.74 18.17 21.11
CA GLY A 124 -6.95 18.34 21.93
C GLY A 124 -7.82 17.09 22.09
N VAL A 125 -7.28 15.90 21.81
CA VAL A 125 -7.94 14.64 22.18
C VAL A 125 -7.68 14.38 23.68
N PRO A 126 -8.72 14.23 24.53
CA PRO A 126 -8.57 13.99 25.96
C PRO A 126 -7.97 12.60 26.22
N ARG A 127 -7.26 12.43 27.34
CA ARG A 127 -6.54 11.19 27.68
C ARG A 127 -7.50 9.99 27.75
N GLU A 128 -8.70 10.23 28.21
CA GLU A 128 -9.77 9.27 28.44
C GLU A 128 -10.33 8.69 27.12
N ALA A 129 -10.11 9.39 26.00
CA ALA A 129 -10.46 8.93 24.67
C ALA A 129 -9.32 8.17 23.96
N ILE A 130 -8.12 8.11 24.54
CA ILE A 130 -6.93 7.50 23.92
C ILE A 130 -6.55 6.22 24.66
N HIS A 131 -6.53 5.10 23.94
CA HIS A 131 -6.17 3.79 24.48
C HIS A 131 -4.86 3.28 23.87
N GLU A 132 -3.84 3.18 24.70
CA GLU A 132 -2.62 2.45 24.36
C GLU A 132 -2.83 0.95 24.56
N ILE A 133 -2.48 0.15 23.54
CA ILE A 133 -2.58 -1.31 23.57
C ILE A 133 -1.19 -1.88 23.83
N PRO A 134 -0.94 -2.51 24.99
CA PRO A 134 0.32 -3.20 25.24
C PRO A 134 0.43 -4.46 24.38
N PHE A 135 1.65 -4.80 23.99
CA PHE A 135 2.00 -6.03 23.31
C PHE A 135 3.35 -6.51 23.87
N PRO A 136 3.59 -7.84 24.02
CA PRO A 136 4.89 -8.35 24.45
C PRO A 136 6.01 -7.80 23.55
N ASP A 137 7.03 -7.21 24.17
CA ASP A 137 8.17 -6.52 23.53
C ASP A 137 7.82 -5.32 22.61
N GLY A 138 6.53 -5.04 22.42
CA GLY A 138 6.00 -4.06 21.49
C GLY A 138 5.82 -4.60 20.06
N VAL A 139 4.96 -3.94 19.29
CA VAL A 139 4.67 -4.33 17.90
C VAL A 139 5.78 -3.87 16.96
N THR A 140 6.26 -4.77 16.11
CA THR A 140 7.28 -4.49 15.08
C THR A 140 6.71 -4.46 13.66
N SER A 141 5.44 -4.88 13.49
CA SER A 141 4.79 -4.96 12.19
C SER A 141 3.29 -4.64 12.26
N THR A 142 2.71 -4.22 11.12
CA THR A 142 1.27 -4.04 10.94
C THR A 142 0.46 -5.31 11.23
N ARG A 143 1.10 -6.48 11.15
CA ARG A 143 0.49 -7.76 11.51
C ARG A 143 0.40 -7.92 13.02
N ASP A 144 1.41 -7.50 13.76
CA ASP A 144 1.41 -7.56 15.22
C ASP A 144 0.52 -6.48 15.81
N GLU A 145 0.44 -5.29 15.18
CA GLU A 145 -0.60 -4.29 15.44
C GLU A 145 -2.01 -4.90 15.33
N ALA A 146 -2.30 -5.62 14.23
CA ALA A 146 -3.60 -6.26 14.03
C ALA A 146 -3.90 -7.37 15.07
N LYS A 147 -2.90 -8.17 15.48
CA LYS A 147 -3.04 -9.21 16.53
C LYS A 147 -3.25 -8.61 17.92
N ALA A 148 -2.44 -7.61 18.29
CA ALA A 148 -2.56 -6.86 19.53
C ALA A 148 -3.97 -6.28 19.65
N PHE A 149 -4.41 -5.61 18.59
CA PHE A 149 -5.72 -5.01 18.49
C PHE A 149 -6.86 -6.02 18.58
N ARG A 150 -6.81 -7.13 17.83
CA ARG A 150 -7.81 -8.21 17.92
C ARG A 150 -7.91 -8.81 19.32
N THR A 151 -6.79 -8.89 20.04
CA THR A 151 -6.76 -9.40 21.41
C THR A 151 -7.38 -8.41 22.39
N TRP A 152 -7.00 -7.13 22.28
CA TRP A 152 -7.50 -6.03 23.11
C TRP A 152 -9.01 -5.79 22.98
N LEU A 153 -9.56 -5.95 21.77
CA LEU A 153 -10.99 -5.86 21.48
C LEU A 153 -11.86 -6.89 22.24
N ARG A 154 -11.27 -7.96 22.79
CA ARG A 154 -12.00 -8.91 23.66
C ARG A 154 -12.46 -8.28 24.97
N GLY A 155 -11.67 -7.36 25.53
CA GLY A 155 -12.03 -6.57 26.70
C GLY A 155 -12.64 -5.20 26.38
N ASN A 156 -12.51 -4.75 25.12
CA ASN A 156 -12.94 -3.43 24.66
C ASN A 156 -13.78 -3.58 23.38
N PRO A 157 -15.01 -4.12 23.47
CA PRO A 157 -15.82 -4.41 22.28
C PRO A 157 -16.08 -3.16 21.43
N ALA A 158 -16.07 -3.38 20.11
CA ALA A 158 -16.41 -2.42 19.06
C ALA A 158 -16.98 -3.21 17.87
N SER A 159 -18.12 -2.80 17.33
CA SER A 159 -18.76 -3.45 16.16
C SER A 159 -18.26 -2.87 14.84
N SER A 160 -17.61 -1.71 14.89
CA SER A 160 -17.07 -0.97 13.76
C SER A 160 -15.79 -0.23 14.12
N VAL A 161 -14.79 -0.32 13.25
CA VAL A 161 -13.47 0.28 13.42
C VAL A 161 -13.08 1.06 12.16
N LEU A 162 -12.54 2.26 12.36
CA LEU A 162 -11.90 3.07 11.33
C LEU A 162 -10.38 3.01 11.49
N VAL A 163 -9.68 2.27 10.64
CA VAL A 163 -8.22 2.14 10.67
C VAL A 163 -7.58 3.31 9.91
N VAL A 164 -6.71 4.06 10.57
CA VAL A 164 -6.08 5.28 10.03
C VAL A 164 -4.61 5.01 9.68
N THR A 165 -4.24 5.25 8.42
CA THR A 165 -2.85 5.11 7.94
C THR A 165 -2.60 5.86 6.62
N ASN A 166 -1.33 6.06 6.23
CA ASN A 166 -0.96 6.69 4.94
C ASN A 166 -1.64 5.98 3.76
N ALA A 167 -2.03 6.75 2.74
CA ALA A 167 -2.84 6.31 1.62
C ALA A 167 -2.30 5.03 0.95
N ILE A 168 -1.02 5.02 0.56
CA ILE A 168 -0.36 3.88 -0.10
C ILE A 168 -0.20 2.64 0.80
N HIS A 169 -0.40 2.75 2.12
CA HIS A 169 -0.33 1.61 3.03
C HIS A 169 -1.68 0.88 3.15
N THR A 170 -2.79 1.54 2.80
CA THR A 170 -4.14 1.05 3.11
C THR A 170 -4.47 -0.32 2.50
N ARG A 171 -4.02 -0.65 1.29
CA ARG A 171 -4.25 -1.99 0.71
C ARG A 171 -3.55 -3.11 1.46
N ARG A 172 -2.28 -2.92 1.86
CA ARG A 172 -1.55 -3.93 2.64
C ARG A 172 -2.15 -4.07 4.03
N ALA A 173 -2.48 -2.95 4.67
CA ALA A 173 -3.17 -2.96 5.95
C ALA A 173 -4.53 -3.68 5.85
N ARG A 174 -5.38 -3.38 4.84
CA ARG A 174 -6.66 -4.06 4.62
C ARG A 174 -6.49 -5.55 4.38
N TRP A 175 -5.48 -5.97 3.61
CA TRP A 175 -5.17 -7.40 3.41
C TRP A 175 -4.83 -8.10 4.73
N ILE A 176 -3.97 -7.50 5.55
CA ILE A 176 -3.55 -8.03 6.86
C ILE A 176 -4.75 -8.13 7.79
N PHE A 177 -5.50 -7.04 7.98
CA PHE A 177 -6.64 -7.00 8.89
C PHE A 177 -7.75 -7.97 8.49
N ARG A 178 -8.09 -8.07 7.19
CA ARG A 178 -9.09 -9.04 6.71
C ARG A 178 -8.70 -10.49 7.05
N ARG A 179 -7.40 -10.79 7.10
CA ARG A 179 -6.90 -12.12 7.47
C ARG A 179 -6.91 -12.32 8.98
N GLU A 180 -6.35 -11.38 9.74
CA GLU A 180 -6.25 -11.47 11.20
C GLU A 180 -7.63 -11.41 11.87
N PHE A 181 -8.62 -10.72 11.30
CA PHE A 181 -10.02 -10.65 11.75
C PHE A 181 -10.97 -11.62 11.04
N ARG A 182 -10.46 -12.61 10.29
CA ARG A 182 -11.32 -13.61 9.63
C ARG A 182 -12.18 -14.36 10.67
N GLY A 183 -13.49 -14.42 10.42
CA GLY A 183 -14.46 -15.02 11.35
C GLY A 183 -14.88 -14.09 12.50
N SER A 184 -14.73 -12.77 12.34
CA SER A 184 -15.25 -11.75 13.25
C SER A 184 -16.29 -10.89 12.56
N ASP A 185 -17.35 -10.53 13.28
CA ASP A 185 -18.43 -9.66 12.78
C ASP A 185 -18.08 -8.15 12.82
N ILE A 186 -16.85 -7.82 13.24
CA ILE A 186 -16.37 -6.44 13.33
C ILE A 186 -16.18 -5.85 11.94
N ARG A 187 -16.87 -4.74 11.66
CA ARG A 187 -16.75 -4.01 10.39
C ARG A 187 -15.50 -3.13 10.40
N ILE A 188 -14.50 -3.46 9.60
CA ILE A 188 -13.24 -2.72 9.53
C ILE A 188 -13.17 -1.92 8.23
N SER A 189 -13.08 -0.60 8.38
CA SER A 189 -12.93 0.37 7.30
C SER A 189 -11.56 1.05 7.37
N PHE A 190 -11.09 1.62 6.25
CA PHE A 190 -9.77 2.22 6.15
C PHE A 190 -9.86 3.66 5.68
N PHE A 191 -9.20 4.56 6.42
CA PHE A 191 -9.00 5.95 6.05
C PHE A 191 -7.58 6.15 5.49
N ALA A 192 -7.50 6.62 4.24
CA ALA A 192 -6.26 6.98 3.58
C ALA A 192 -5.85 8.41 3.97
N VAL A 193 -4.79 8.54 4.76
CA VAL A 193 -4.15 9.83 5.05
C VAL A 193 -3.20 10.18 3.89
N PRO A 194 -3.36 11.31 3.18
CA PRO A 194 -2.40 11.74 2.17
C PRO A 194 -1.02 12.00 2.78
N ASP A 195 0.05 11.72 2.01
CA ASP A 195 1.39 12.18 2.39
C ASP A 195 1.52 13.68 2.15
N ARG A 196 2.35 14.38 2.94
CA ARG A 196 2.58 15.83 2.81
C ARG A 196 3.64 16.17 1.77
N ARG A 197 4.47 15.20 1.37
CA ARG A 197 5.67 15.39 0.53
C ARG A 197 5.41 15.11 -0.95
N TYR A 198 4.39 14.33 -1.28
CA TYR A 198 4.07 13.92 -2.66
C TYR A 198 2.58 13.62 -2.82
N SER A 199 2.08 13.72 -4.04
CA SER A 199 0.73 13.25 -4.41
C SER A 199 0.77 11.83 -4.97
N VAL A 200 -0.30 11.08 -4.75
CA VAL A 200 -0.48 9.73 -5.31
C VAL A 200 -0.49 9.75 -6.84
N ASP A 201 -0.89 10.86 -7.47
CA ASP A 201 -0.85 11.03 -8.92
C ASP A 201 0.54 11.26 -9.50
N ARG A 202 1.56 11.58 -8.67
CA ARG A 202 2.92 11.94 -9.11
C ARG A 202 4.03 11.41 -8.19
N TRP A 203 3.78 10.27 -7.54
CA TRP A 203 4.68 9.70 -6.53
C TRP A 203 6.12 9.49 -7.01
N TRP A 204 6.34 9.26 -8.31
CA TRP A 204 7.67 9.05 -8.91
C TRP A 204 8.49 10.34 -9.06
N GLU A 205 7.88 11.52 -8.90
CA GLU A 205 8.56 12.82 -8.99
C GLU A 205 9.25 13.24 -7.67
N ASN A 206 9.06 12.46 -6.60
CA ASN A 206 9.58 12.72 -5.26
C ASN A 206 10.20 11.45 -4.66
N GLU A 207 11.34 11.56 -3.99
CA GLU A 207 12.06 10.43 -3.42
C GLU A 207 11.24 9.64 -2.38
N HIS A 208 10.52 10.32 -1.48
CA HIS A 208 9.66 9.66 -0.49
C HIS A 208 8.48 8.94 -1.15
N GLY A 209 7.93 9.50 -2.24
CA GLY A 209 6.89 8.85 -3.02
C GLY A 209 7.41 7.62 -3.76
N PHE A 210 8.57 7.73 -4.40
CA PHE A 210 9.24 6.64 -5.11
C PHE A 210 9.57 5.47 -4.18
N LEU A 211 10.30 5.74 -3.09
CA LEU A 211 10.66 4.72 -2.10
C LEU A 211 9.43 4.16 -1.39
N GLY A 212 8.44 4.99 -1.07
CA GLY A 212 7.20 4.58 -0.41
C GLY A 212 6.39 3.59 -1.25
N VAL A 213 6.03 3.98 -2.48
CA VAL A 213 5.23 3.14 -3.39
C VAL A 213 5.96 1.84 -3.74
N TYR A 214 7.26 1.93 -4.06
CA TYR A 214 8.08 0.76 -4.36
C TYR A 214 8.14 -0.23 -3.19
N ASN A 215 8.38 0.26 -1.97
CA ASN A 215 8.47 -0.57 -0.77
C ASN A 215 7.11 -1.21 -0.41
N GLU A 216 6.00 -0.52 -0.60
CA GLU A 216 4.67 -1.11 -0.37
C GLU A 216 4.33 -2.21 -1.39
N TYR A 217 4.75 -2.09 -2.66
CA TYR A 217 4.68 -3.19 -3.62
C TYR A 217 5.53 -4.40 -3.21
N LEU A 218 6.79 -4.20 -2.81
CA LEU A 218 7.66 -5.28 -2.32
C LEU A 218 7.04 -5.99 -1.10
N LYS A 219 6.54 -5.23 -0.13
CA LYS A 219 5.86 -5.79 1.05
C LYS A 219 4.58 -6.53 0.67
N LEU A 220 3.76 -6.03 -0.27
CA LEU A 220 2.56 -6.74 -0.72
C LEU A 220 2.91 -8.10 -1.33
N VAL A 221 3.92 -8.16 -2.20
CA VAL A 221 4.39 -9.43 -2.79
C VAL A 221 4.95 -10.36 -1.71
N TYR A 222 5.78 -9.85 -0.79
CA TYR A 222 6.30 -10.65 0.33
C TYR A 222 5.16 -11.23 1.20
N TYR A 223 4.19 -10.41 1.60
CA TYR A 223 3.07 -10.87 2.43
C TYR A 223 2.18 -11.89 1.68
N TRP A 224 1.99 -11.73 0.37
CA TRP A 224 1.23 -12.69 -0.45
C TRP A 224 1.95 -14.03 -0.65
N LEU A 225 3.29 -14.02 -0.75
CA LEU A 225 4.10 -15.24 -0.88
C LEU A 225 4.35 -15.96 0.45
N ARG A 226 4.47 -15.21 1.55
CA ARG A 226 4.85 -15.76 2.86
C ARG A 226 3.68 -16.31 3.68
N TYR A 227 2.46 -15.87 3.39
CA TYR A 227 1.27 -16.13 4.19
C TYR A 227 0.06 -16.48 3.34
#